data_AF-A0A9E5FDV4-F1
#
_entry.id   AF-A0A9E5FDV4-F1
#
_cell.length_a   1.000
_cell.length_b   1.000
_cell.length_c   1.000
_cell.angle_alpha   90.00
_cell.angle_beta   90.00
_cell.angle_gamma   90.00
#
_symmetry.space_group_name_H-M   'P 1'
#
loop_
_entity.id
_entity.type
_entity.pdbx_description
1 polymer ?
#
loop_
_entity_poly.entity_id
_entity_poly.type
_entity_poly.pdbx_seq_one_letter_code
_entity_poly.pdbx_strand_id
1 'polypeptide(L)'
;MMITGLSGNEIWCLAQKDIAPGGLVVGNSVHSQGFVRGLTTGLKTFAGGELTDITNLIVEGRHTALKRMEDEARQQGADGLTGVATDVKRLGNMVEFLAIGSAVKRPGKNQNFFSSACSGQDLFCQIDSGYDPIHFVMGNVAYALGAGGNIWAAFSSMAGGEVDALSGMINKTRHLALERIEAEARKIGANCIV
;
A
#
# COMPACT_ATOMS: atom_id res chain seq x y z
N MET A 1 -7.41 24.52 15.28
CA MET A 1 -7.05 23.28 15.99
C MET A 1 -6.58 22.27 14.95
N MET A 2 -5.43 21.64 15.14
CA MET A 2 -4.84 20.67 14.19
C MET A 2 -4.83 19.29 14.83
N ILE A 3 -5.33 18.28 14.11
CA ILE A 3 -5.24 16.88 14.49
C ILE A 3 -4.11 16.28 13.66
N THR A 4 -3.02 15.85 14.29
CA THR A 4 -1.89 15.21 13.61
C THR A 4 -1.78 13.75 14.05
N GLY A 5 -1.35 12.87 13.14
CA GLY A 5 -1.06 11.47 13.45
C GLY A 5 0.36 11.25 13.98
N LEU A 6 1.17 12.30 14.05
CA LEU A 6 2.56 12.22 14.52
C LEU A 6 2.65 12.18 16.05
N SER A 7 3.51 11.30 16.55
CA SER A 7 3.94 11.32 17.95
C SER A 7 4.84 12.52 18.25
N GLY A 8 4.97 12.88 19.53
CA GLY A 8 5.88 13.95 19.95
C GLY A 8 7.34 13.72 19.53
N ASN A 9 7.79 12.46 19.52
CA ASN A 9 9.13 12.10 19.07
C ASN A 9 9.31 12.30 17.56
N GLU A 10 8.31 11.96 16.75
CA GLU A 10 8.34 12.22 15.30
C GLU A 10 8.35 13.72 15.01
N ILE A 11 7.54 14.50 15.72
CA ILE A 11 7.53 15.97 15.59
C ILE A 11 8.92 16.53 15.92
N TRP A 12 9.54 16.04 17.00
CA TRP A 12 10.87 16.47 17.39
C TRP A 12 11.94 16.13 16.33
N CYS A 13 11.93 14.91 15.78
CA CYS A 13 12.84 14.48 14.73
C CYS A 13 12.68 15.31 13.46
N LEU A 14 11.44 15.46 12.98
CA LEU A 14 11.14 16.22 11.75
C LEU A 14 11.53 17.70 11.89
N ALA A 15 11.36 18.30 13.07
CA ALA A 15 11.78 19.68 13.33
C ALA A 15 13.31 19.89 13.17
N GLN A 16 14.15 18.87 13.39
CA GLN A 16 15.60 18.95 13.14
C GLN A 16 15.95 19.08 11.64
N LYS A 17 14.98 18.84 10.76
CA LYS A 17 15.09 19.01 9.30
C LYS A 17 14.21 20.15 8.79
N ASP A 18 13.81 21.05 9.69
CA ASP A 18 12.87 22.15 9.44
C ASP A 18 11.50 21.67 8.92
N ILE A 19 11.14 20.41 9.14
CA ILE A 19 9.87 19.85 8.69
C ILE A 19 8.82 20.03 9.79
N ALA A 20 7.78 20.80 9.48
CA ALA A 20 6.68 21.08 10.40
C ALA A 20 5.55 20.05 10.28
N PRO A 21 4.89 19.69 11.40
CA PRO A 21 3.74 18.78 11.37
C PRO A 21 2.53 19.44 10.72
N GLY A 22 1.74 18.64 10.00
CA GLY A 22 0.45 18.99 9.43
C GLY A 22 -0.68 18.08 9.93
N GLY A 23 -1.83 18.21 9.28
CA GLY A 23 -3.03 17.45 9.60
C GLY A 23 -2.95 15.97 9.23
N LEU A 24 -3.68 15.14 9.96
CA LEU A 24 -4.04 13.79 9.52
C LEU A 24 -4.96 13.89 8.30
N VAL A 25 -4.66 13.15 7.25
CA VAL A 25 -5.45 13.11 6.01
C VAL A 25 -5.91 11.69 5.72
N VAL A 26 -7.06 11.55 5.06
CA VAL A 26 -7.66 10.24 4.78
C VAL A 26 -8.26 10.21 3.38
N GLY A 27 -7.89 9.23 2.59
CA GLY A 27 -8.50 8.95 1.30
C GLY A 27 -9.19 7.59 1.31
N ASN A 28 -10.32 7.47 0.63
CA ASN A 28 -11.01 6.20 0.48
C ASN A 28 -11.51 5.96 -0.95
N SER A 29 -11.70 4.68 -1.31
CA SER A 29 -12.36 4.24 -2.54
C SER A 29 -13.24 3.04 -2.23
N VAL A 30 -14.50 3.04 -2.68
CA VAL A 30 -15.47 1.98 -2.37
C VAL A 30 -15.97 1.32 -3.65
N HIS A 31 -15.90 -0.01 -3.72
CA HIS A 31 -16.37 -0.81 -4.85
C HIS A 31 -17.45 -1.80 -4.39
N SER A 32 -18.48 -2.01 -5.22
CA SER A 32 -19.55 -2.97 -4.91
C SER A 32 -19.10 -4.42 -5.15
N GLN A 33 -19.57 -5.35 -4.31
CA GLN A 33 -19.28 -6.77 -4.49
C GLN A 33 -19.95 -7.33 -5.74
N GLY A 34 -21.03 -6.73 -6.25
CA GLY A 34 -21.61 -7.12 -7.53
C GLY A 34 -20.62 -6.92 -8.68
N PHE A 35 -19.91 -5.79 -8.67
CA PHE A 35 -18.82 -5.51 -9.62
C PHE A 35 -17.66 -6.50 -9.45
N VAL A 36 -17.20 -6.71 -8.21
CA VAL A 36 -16.12 -7.68 -7.91
C VAL A 36 -16.50 -9.11 -8.31
N ARG A 37 -17.74 -9.53 -8.03
CA ARG A 37 -18.26 -10.88 -8.34
C ARG A 37 -18.47 -11.09 -9.84
N GLY A 38 -18.81 -10.03 -10.57
CA GLY A 38 -18.85 -10.06 -12.03
C GLY A 38 -17.48 -10.44 -12.61
N LEU A 39 -16.41 -9.84 -12.10
CA LEU A 39 -15.03 -10.15 -12.51
C LEU A 39 -14.62 -11.58 -12.12
N THR A 40 -14.93 -12.03 -10.90
CA THR A 40 -14.57 -13.40 -10.48
C THR A 40 -15.34 -14.49 -11.24
N THR A 41 -16.56 -14.23 -11.71
CA THR A 41 -17.38 -15.22 -12.43
C THR A 41 -16.82 -15.51 -13.84
N GLY A 42 -16.14 -14.54 -14.47
CA GLY A 42 -15.43 -14.73 -15.73
C GLY A 42 -14.06 -15.45 -15.59
N LEU A 43 -13.46 -15.43 -14.40
CA LEU A 43 -12.10 -15.91 -14.12
C LEU A 43 -12.04 -17.29 -13.45
N LYS A 44 -12.79 -18.29 -13.95
CA LYS A 44 -12.71 -19.66 -13.41
C LYS A 44 -11.39 -20.33 -13.81
N THR A 45 -10.35 -20.10 -13.00
CA THR A 45 -9.03 -20.72 -13.21
C THR A 45 -9.00 -22.10 -12.55
N PHE A 46 -9.35 -23.15 -13.29
CA PHE A 46 -9.28 -24.54 -12.80
C PHE A 46 -7.86 -24.95 -12.34
N ALA A 47 -6.81 -24.31 -12.87
CA ALA A 47 -5.42 -24.59 -12.54
C ALA A 47 -4.83 -23.74 -11.38
N GLY A 48 -5.60 -22.80 -10.82
CA GLY A 48 -5.06 -21.78 -9.92
C GLY A 48 -4.15 -20.77 -10.62
N GLY A 49 -3.78 -19.69 -9.95
CA GLY A 49 -3.00 -18.61 -10.57
C GLY A 49 -3.38 -17.22 -10.09
N GLU A 50 -2.69 -16.21 -10.61
CA GLU A 50 -3.06 -14.83 -10.40
C GLU A 50 -4.44 -14.54 -11.02
N LEU A 51 -5.30 -13.87 -10.24
CA LEU A 51 -6.57 -13.34 -10.70
C LEU A 51 -6.38 -11.91 -11.20
N THR A 52 -5.87 -11.74 -12.43
CA THR A 52 -5.43 -10.44 -12.96
C THR A 52 -6.47 -9.34 -12.86
N ASP A 53 -7.75 -9.60 -13.16
CA ASP A 53 -8.78 -8.55 -13.05
C ASP A 53 -9.04 -8.14 -11.60
N ILE A 54 -8.95 -9.08 -10.66
CA ILE A 54 -9.10 -8.81 -9.22
C ILE A 54 -7.88 -8.05 -8.70
N THR A 55 -6.68 -8.46 -9.12
CA THR A 55 -5.45 -7.72 -8.86
C THR A 55 -5.60 -6.28 -9.34
N ASN A 56 -5.99 -6.06 -10.59
CA ASN A 56 -6.12 -4.73 -11.18
C ASN A 56 -7.15 -3.88 -10.44
N LEU A 57 -8.29 -4.46 -10.04
CA LEU A 57 -9.29 -3.80 -9.22
C LEU A 57 -8.72 -3.34 -7.87
N ILE A 58 -7.95 -4.20 -7.20
CA ILE A 58 -7.29 -3.86 -5.92
C ILE A 58 -6.28 -2.73 -6.13
N VAL A 59 -5.46 -2.82 -7.18
CA VAL A 59 -4.49 -1.78 -7.55
C VAL A 59 -5.20 -0.45 -7.78
N GLU A 60 -6.21 -0.41 -8.63
CA GLU A 60 -6.99 0.79 -8.94
C GLU A 60 -7.65 1.39 -7.70
N GLY A 61 -8.30 0.55 -6.88
CA GLY A 61 -8.97 0.99 -5.66
C GLY A 61 -8.01 1.63 -4.66
N ARG A 62 -6.83 1.02 -4.47
CA ARG A 62 -5.79 1.55 -3.56
C ARG A 62 -5.14 2.82 -4.11
N HIS A 63 -4.81 2.90 -5.39
CA HIS A 63 -4.29 4.14 -5.98
C HIS A 63 -5.30 5.27 -5.94
N THR A 64 -6.59 4.97 -6.09
CA THR A 64 -7.66 5.97 -5.98
C THR A 64 -7.75 6.51 -4.55
N ALA A 65 -7.69 5.63 -3.54
CA ALA A 65 -7.67 6.05 -2.14
C ALA A 65 -6.41 6.88 -1.81
N LEU A 66 -5.23 6.42 -2.24
CA LEU A 66 -3.97 7.14 -2.08
C LEU A 66 -4.03 8.53 -2.72
N LYS A 67 -4.45 8.62 -3.99
CA LYS A 67 -4.57 9.89 -4.71
C LYS A 67 -5.49 10.87 -3.97
N ARG A 68 -6.64 10.41 -3.48
CA ARG A 68 -7.58 11.26 -2.72
C ARG A 68 -6.96 11.78 -1.42
N MET A 69 -6.21 10.94 -0.71
CA MET A 69 -5.48 11.34 0.50
C MET A 69 -4.41 12.40 0.18
N GLU A 70 -3.65 12.20 -0.90
CA GLU A 70 -2.63 13.16 -1.32
C GLU A 70 -3.25 14.49 -1.80
N ASP A 71 -4.37 14.43 -2.53
CA ASP A 71 -5.10 15.61 -2.97
C ASP A 71 -5.64 16.42 -1.77
N GLU A 72 -6.13 15.74 -0.73
CA GLU A 72 -6.51 16.39 0.53
C GLU A 72 -5.30 17.07 1.20
N ALA A 73 -4.16 16.38 1.27
CA ALA A 73 -2.93 16.94 1.83
C ALA A 73 -2.46 18.19 1.07
N ARG A 74 -2.48 18.14 -0.27
CA ARG A 74 -2.16 19.28 -1.14
C ARG A 74 -3.11 20.45 -0.92
N GLN A 75 -4.41 20.19 -0.74
CA GLN A 75 -5.40 21.24 -0.42
C GLN A 75 -5.13 21.91 0.93
N GLN A 76 -4.55 21.18 1.89
CA GLN A 76 -4.11 21.72 3.19
C GLN A 76 -2.74 22.43 3.12
N GLY A 77 -2.15 22.53 1.92
CA GLY A 77 -0.84 23.12 1.68
C GLY A 77 0.29 22.30 2.31
N ALA A 78 0.17 20.96 2.31
CA ALA A 78 1.23 20.06 2.71
C ALA A 78 2.23 19.84 1.57
N ASP A 79 3.50 19.63 1.92
CA ASP A 79 4.58 19.31 0.98
C ASP A 79 4.83 17.80 0.89
N GLY A 80 4.25 17.02 1.81
CA GLY A 80 4.26 15.57 1.70
C GLY A 80 3.54 14.87 2.83
N LEU A 81 3.68 13.54 2.84
CA LEU A 81 3.05 12.63 3.79
C LEU A 81 4.07 11.65 4.37
N THR A 82 3.95 11.40 5.66
CA THR A 82 4.69 10.37 6.40
C THR A 82 3.71 9.46 7.14
N GLY A 83 4.15 8.25 7.48
CA GLY A 83 3.32 7.24 8.13
C GLY A 83 2.15 6.81 7.26
N VAL A 84 2.32 6.81 5.93
CA VAL A 84 1.27 6.39 5.01
C VAL A 84 0.96 4.91 5.23
N ALA A 85 -0.29 4.64 5.59
CA ALA A 85 -0.80 3.29 5.73
C ALA A 85 -2.07 3.13 4.90
N THR A 86 -2.30 1.91 4.45
CA THR A 86 -3.44 1.57 3.60
C THR A 86 -4.12 0.33 4.13
N ASP A 87 -5.44 0.27 4.01
CA ASP A 87 -6.22 -0.87 4.45
C ASP A 87 -7.32 -1.22 3.44
N VAL A 88 -7.76 -2.48 3.45
CA VAL A 88 -8.86 -2.97 2.62
C VAL A 88 -9.91 -3.60 3.52
N LYS A 89 -11.05 -2.94 3.67
CA LYS A 89 -12.13 -3.35 4.58
C LYS A 89 -13.34 -3.82 3.80
N ARG A 90 -14.06 -4.78 4.37
CA ARG A 90 -15.36 -5.21 3.84
C ARG A 90 -16.48 -4.50 4.58
N LEU A 91 -17.30 -3.75 3.85
CA LEU A 91 -18.47 -3.04 4.37
C LEU A 91 -19.73 -3.67 3.79
N GLY A 92 -20.26 -4.69 4.47
CA GLY A 92 -21.41 -5.44 3.99
C GLY A 92 -21.14 -6.10 2.64
N ASN A 93 -21.79 -5.60 1.58
CA ASN A 93 -21.62 -6.03 0.19
C ASN A 93 -20.67 -5.11 -0.60
N MET A 94 -19.83 -4.32 0.05
CA MET A 94 -18.84 -3.44 -0.57
C MET A 94 -17.45 -3.74 -0.02
N VAL A 95 -16.44 -3.31 -0.77
CA VAL A 95 -15.03 -3.29 -0.38
C VAL A 95 -14.58 -1.83 -0.37
N GLU A 96 -14.06 -1.37 0.76
CA GLU A 96 -13.46 -0.05 0.93
C GLU A 96 -11.94 -0.18 0.99
N PHE A 97 -11.26 0.58 0.14
CA PHE A 97 -9.84 0.84 0.21
C PHE A 97 -9.65 2.15 0.97
N LEU A 98 -8.87 2.14 2.04
CA LEU A 98 -8.50 3.35 2.78
C LEU A 98 -7.00 3.62 2.63
N ALA A 99 -6.64 4.89 2.66
CA ALA A 99 -5.29 5.40 2.84
C ALA A 99 -5.33 6.48 3.93
N ILE A 100 -4.39 6.45 4.86
CA ILE A 100 -4.24 7.43 5.94
C ILE A 100 -2.77 7.84 6.03
N GLY A 101 -2.51 9.11 6.35
CA GLY A 101 -1.16 9.61 6.52
C GLY A 101 -1.13 10.94 7.28
N SER A 102 0.03 11.29 7.81
CA SER A 102 0.25 12.58 8.46
C SER A 102 0.90 13.55 7.49
N ALA A 103 0.24 14.66 7.22
CA ALA A 103 0.79 15.74 6.40
C ALA A 103 2.00 16.37 7.09
N VAL A 104 2.96 16.81 6.29
CA VAL A 104 4.14 17.55 6.74
C VAL A 104 4.43 18.71 5.78
N LYS A 105 5.12 19.73 6.29
CA LYS A 105 5.48 20.94 5.53
C LYS A 105 6.98 21.19 5.60
N ARG A 106 7.61 21.50 4.47
CA ARG A 106 9.05 21.77 4.35
C ARG A 106 9.27 23.24 3.96
N PRO A 107 10.37 23.89 4.38
CA PRO A 107 10.67 25.26 3.99
C PRO A 107 11.17 25.31 2.54
N GLY A 108 10.64 26.22 1.73
CA GLY A 108 11.08 26.45 0.36
C GLY A 108 9.92 26.49 -0.63
N LYS A 109 10.11 27.16 -1.78
CA LYS A 109 9.10 27.22 -2.86
C LYS A 109 9.37 26.12 -3.88
N ASN A 110 8.31 25.54 -4.45
CA ASN A 110 8.35 24.52 -5.51
C ASN A 110 9.03 23.20 -5.12
N GLN A 111 8.69 22.63 -3.97
CA GLN A 111 9.09 21.26 -3.66
C GLN A 111 8.12 20.28 -4.32
N ASN A 112 8.65 19.16 -4.83
CA ASN A 112 7.80 18.06 -5.28
C ASN A 112 7.11 17.45 -4.07
N PHE A 113 5.80 17.20 -4.22
CA PHE A 113 5.03 16.50 -3.21
C PHE A 113 5.53 15.07 -3.07
N PHE A 114 5.73 14.60 -1.84
CA PHE A 114 6.13 13.22 -1.58
C PHE A 114 5.13 12.48 -0.69
N SER A 115 5.18 11.15 -0.72
CA SER A 115 4.50 10.29 0.25
C SER A 115 5.43 9.19 0.72
N SER A 116 5.34 8.77 1.98
CA SER A 116 6.22 7.73 2.56
C SER A 116 5.46 6.89 3.59
N ALA A 117 5.69 5.57 3.55
CA ALA A 117 5.19 4.64 4.57
C ALA A 117 5.90 4.83 5.91
N CYS A 118 7.13 5.33 5.87
CA CYS A 118 8.01 5.45 7.02
C CYS A 118 7.46 6.45 8.03
N SER A 119 7.71 6.20 9.32
CA SER A 119 7.36 7.14 10.39
C SER A 119 8.13 8.46 10.25
N GLY A 120 7.73 9.50 10.98
CA GLY A 120 8.48 10.76 10.97
C GLY A 120 9.92 10.60 11.48
N GLN A 121 10.18 9.64 12.36
CA GLN A 121 11.53 9.32 12.85
C GLN A 121 12.37 8.64 11.78
N ASP A 122 11.80 7.66 11.08
CA ASP A 122 12.48 6.97 9.98
C ASP A 122 12.77 7.95 8.84
N LEU A 123 11.80 8.81 8.51
CA LEU A 123 11.96 9.84 7.50
C LEU A 123 13.08 10.82 7.86
N PHE A 124 13.18 11.21 9.14
CA PHE A 124 14.32 11.99 9.63
C PHE A 124 15.65 11.27 9.37
N CYS A 125 15.78 9.99 9.74
CA CYS A 125 17.00 9.22 9.56
C CYS A 125 17.38 9.06 8.08
N GLN A 126 16.39 8.87 7.21
CA GLN A 126 16.60 8.77 5.76
C GLN A 126 17.12 10.09 5.19
N ILE A 127 16.48 11.20 5.53
CA ILE A 127 16.90 12.54 5.09
C ILE A 127 18.30 12.89 5.65
N ASP A 128 18.56 12.56 6.92
CA ASP A 128 19.88 12.75 7.54
C ASP A 128 20.97 11.91 6.84
N SER A 129 20.60 10.74 6.33
CA SER A 129 21.48 9.87 5.53
C SER A 129 21.62 10.31 4.06
N GLY A 130 20.98 11.40 3.65
CA GLY A 130 21.08 11.95 2.30
C GLY A 130 20.07 11.40 1.29
N TYR A 131 19.03 10.68 1.73
CA TYR A 131 17.93 10.26 0.86
C TYR A 131 16.83 11.33 0.79
N ASP A 132 16.22 11.49 -0.40
CA ASP A 132 15.03 12.34 -0.58
C ASP A 132 13.81 11.44 -0.79
N PRO A 133 12.71 11.61 -0.02
CA PRO A 133 11.49 10.85 -0.22
C PRO A 133 10.83 11.21 -1.56
N ILE A 134 10.34 10.20 -2.28
CA ILE A 134 9.71 10.40 -3.60
C ILE A 134 8.21 10.06 -3.53
N HIS A 135 7.85 8.80 -3.27
CA HIS A 135 6.46 8.36 -3.29
C HIS A 135 6.26 7.06 -2.53
N PHE A 136 5.11 6.91 -1.89
CA PHE A 136 4.62 5.65 -1.37
C PHE A 136 4.25 4.72 -2.54
N VAL A 137 4.85 3.54 -2.60
CA VAL A 137 4.63 2.54 -3.66
C VAL A 137 4.01 1.27 -3.09
N MET A 138 3.31 0.48 -3.92
CA MET A 138 2.63 -0.72 -3.47
C MET A 138 2.55 -1.82 -4.53
N GLY A 139 2.74 -3.07 -4.10
CA GLY A 139 2.62 -4.25 -4.95
C GLY A 139 1.49 -5.12 -4.45
N ASN A 140 0.51 -5.34 -5.32
CA ASN A 140 -0.64 -6.19 -5.02
C ASN A 140 -0.68 -7.37 -5.98
N VAL A 141 -1.07 -8.53 -5.46
CA VAL A 141 -1.34 -9.74 -6.24
C VAL A 141 -2.53 -10.45 -5.59
N ALA A 142 -3.61 -10.64 -6.33
CA ALA A 142 -4.69 -11.54 -5.93
C ALA A 142 -4.41 -12.92 -6.55
N TYR A 143 -4.38 -13.97 -5.73
CA TYR A 143 -4.06 -15.32 -6.19
C TYR A 143 -5.18 -16.30 -5.83
N ALA A 144 -5.57 -17.14 -6.78
CA ALA A 144 -6.51 -18.23 -6.56
C ALA A 144 -5.77 -19.53 -6.26
N LEU A 145 -6.14 -20.15 -5.14
CA LEU A 145 -5.84 -21.55 -4.83
C LEU A 145 -6.67 -22.42 -5.79
N GLY A 146 -6.03 -23.01 -6.79
CA GLY A 146 -6.70 -23.89 -7.76
C GLY A 146 -7.36 -25.09 -7.08
N ALA A 147 -8.51 -25.52 -7.56
CA ALA A 147 -9.25 -26.68 -7.06
C ALA A 147 -8.78 -28.01 -7.70
N GLY A 148 -7.49 -28.12 -8.03
CA GLY A 148 -6.92 -29.37 -8.54
C GLY A 148 -6.74 -30.38 -7.41
N GLY A 149 -7.19 -31.64 -7.61
CA GLY A 149 -7.24 -32.69 -6.59
C GLY A 149 -5.95 -32.92 -5.79
N ASN A 150 -4.78 -32.54 -6.32
CA ASN A 150 -3.49 -32.63 -5.62
C ASN A 150 -3.36 -31.65 -4.44
N ILE A 151 -3.93 -30.44 -4.52
CA ILE A 151 -3.85 -29.45 -3.44
C ILE A 151 -4.72 -29.90 -2.26
N TRP A 152 -5.97 -30.30 -2.54
CA TRP A 152 -6.86 -30.82 -1.51
C TRP A 152 -6.34 -32.12 -0.87
N ALA A 153 -5.74 -33.01 -1.66
CA ALA A 153 -5.09 -34.22 -1.16
C ALA A 153 -3.87 -33.89 -0.26
N ALA A 154 -3.05 -32.91 -0.62
CA ALA A 154 -1.92 -32.44 0.19
C ALA A 154 -2.40 -31.89 1.54
N PHE A 155 -3.45 -31.05 1.56
CA PHE A 155 -4.04 -30.54 2.81
C PHE A 155 -4.63 -31.64 3.71
N SER A 156 -5.22 -32.68 3.13
CA SER A 156 -5.85 -33.77 3.90
C SER A 156 -4.88 -34.82 4.47
N SER A 157 -3.61 -34.84 4.03
CA SER A 157 -2.65 -35.89 4.36
C SER A 157 -1.72 -35.57 5.55
N MET A 158 -1.82 -34.38 6.16
CA MET A 158 -0.76 -33.88 7.03
C MET A 158 -1.05 -34.06 8.53
N ALA A 159 -0.42 -35.07 9.11
CA ALA A 159 -0.14 -35.15 10.53
C ALA A 159 0.98 -34.15 10.90
N GLY A 160 0.64 -32.88 11.09
CA GLY A 160 1.51 -31.83 11.64
C GLY A 160 2.81 -31.56 10.86
N GLY A 161 2.83 -30.52 10.02
CA GLY A 161 4.01 -30.10 9.28
C GLY A 161 3.74 -28.92 8.35
N GLU A 162 4.77 -28.45 7.64
CA GLU A 162 4.65 -27.41 6.64
C GLU A 162 3.84 -27.89 5.41
N VAL A 163 2.84 -27.12 5.00
CA VAL A 163 2.10 -27.40 3.77
C VAL A 163 2.88 -26.85 2.57
N ASP A 164 3.87 -27.60 2.08
CA ASP A 164 4.83 -27.18 1.04
C ASP A 164 4.17 -26.49 -0.17
N ALA A 165 3.02 -27.00 -0.62
CA ALA A 165 2.28 -26.44 -1.74
C ALA A 165 1.72 -25.04 -1.44
N LEU A 166 1.23 -24.81 -0.22
CA LEU A 166 0.74 -23.51 0.22
C LEU A 166 1.91 -22.55 0.45
N SER A 167 2.97 -23.00 1.13
CA SER A 167 4.19 -22.21 1.36
C SER A 167 4.83 -21.75 0.05
N GLY A 168 4.97 -22.65 -0.92
CA GLY A 168 5.51 -22.34 -2.25
C GLY A 168 4.65 -21.32 -2.99
N MET A 169 3.31 -21.44 -2.91
CA MET A 169 2.39 -20.48 -3.51
C MET A 169 2.51 -19.08 -2.87
N ILE A 170 2.50 -19.01 -1.54
CA ILE A 170 2.63 -17.74 -0.81
C ILE A 170 3.98 -17.09 -1.14
N ASN A 171 5.07 -17.86 -1.15
CA ASN A 171 6.39 -17.34 -1.54
C ASN A 171 6.40 -16.80 -2.97
N LYS A 172 5.88 -17.55 -3.94
CA LYS A 172 5.76 -17.08 -5.34
C LYS A 172 4.96 -15.78 -5.45
N THR A 173 3.84 -15.71 -4.73
CA THR A 173 2.95 -14.53 -4.72
C THR A 173 3.66 -13.32 -4.12
N ARG A 174 4.39 -13.52 -3.01
CA ARG A 174 5.17 -12.48 -2.34
C ARG A 174 6.29 -11.94 -3.24
N HIS A 175 7.01 -12.81 -3.94
CA HIS A 175 8.05 -12.37 -4.89
C HIS A 175 7.47 -11.52 -6.02
N LEU A 176 6.35 -11.94 -6.61
CA LEU A 176 5.68 -11.16 -7.65
C LEU A 176 5.18 -9.80 -7.12
N ALA A 177 4.70 -9.74 -5.87
CA ALA A 177 4.33 -8.49 -5.24
C ALA A 177 5.54 -7.55 -5.08
N LEU A 178 6.70 -8.06 -4.66
CA LEU A 178 7.93 -7.28 -4.54
C LEU A 178 8.41 -6.75 -5.90
N GLU A 179 8.37 -7.57 -6.96
CA GLU A 179 8.69 -7.13 -8.32
C GLU A 179 7.81 -5.96 -8.79
N ARG A 180 6.54 -5.94 -8.37
CA ARG A 180 5.61 -4.85 -8.70
C ARG A 180 5.91 -3.56 -7.94
N ILE A 181 6.24 -3.66 -6.65
CA ILE A 181 6.72 -2.52 -5.86
C ILE A 181 7.95 -1.92 -6.53
N GLU A 182 8.90 -2.76 -6.92
CA GLU A 182 10.12 -2.33 -7.61
C GLU A 182 9.83 -1.69 -8.97
N ALA A 183 8.95 -2.28 -9.76
CA ALA A 183 8.55 -1.73 -11.05
C ALA A 183 7.88 -0.36 -10.91
N GLU A 184 7.07 -0.14 -9.87
CA GLU A 184 6.47 1.15 -9.56
C GLU A 184 7.52 2.18 -9.15
N ALA A 185 8.41 1.82 -8.23
CA ALA A 185 9.50 2.68 -7.76
C ALA A 185 10.44 3.11 -8.90
N ARG A 186 10.80 2.18 -9.80
CA ARG A 186 11.64 2.50 -10.97
C ARG A 186 10.96 3.48 -11.93
N LYS A 187 9.63 3.39 -12.12
CA LYS A 187 8.88 4.31 -13.01
C LYS A 187 8.92 5.75 -12.53
N ILE A 188 9.00 5.97 -11.23
CA ILE A 188 9.08 7.31 -10.61
C ILE A 188 10.53 7.77 -10.37
N GLY A 189 11.51 7.01 -10.86
CA GLY A 189 12.93 7.38 -10.76
C GLY A 189 13.57 7.09 -9.39
N ALA A 190 12.94 6.28 -8.55
CA ALA A 190 13.54 5.88 -7.27
C ALA A 190 14.66 4.84 -7.48
N ASN A 191 15.72 4.96 -6.69
CA ASN A 191 16.86 4.04 -6.67
C ASN A 191 16.83 3.08 -5.47
N CYS A 192 15.93 3.28 -4.51
CA CYS A 192 15.71 2.40 -3.36
C CYS A 192 14.25 2.44 -2.90
N ILE A 193 13.85 1.40 -2.18
CA ILE A 193 12.57 1.30 -1.46
C ILE A 193 12.94 0.94 -0.02
N VAL A 194 12.30 1.58 0.96
CA VAL A 194 12.52 1.35 2.39
C VAL A 194 11.22 0.91 3.05
#